data_AF-A0A7S2FFR2-F1
#
_entry.id   AF-A0A7S2FFR2-F1
#
_cell.length_a   1.000
_cell.length_b   1.000
_cell.length_c   1.000
_cell.angle_alpha   90.00
_cell.angle_beta   90.00
_cell.angle_gamma   90.00
#
_symmetry.space_group_name_H-M   'P 1'
#
loop_
_entity.id
_entity.type
_entity.pdbx_description
1 polymer ?
#
loop_
_entity_poly.entity_id
_entity_poly.type
_entity_poly.pdbx_seq_one_letter_code
_entity_poly.pdbx_strand_id
1 'polypeptide(L)'
;MSSICGLPTASRLPGCVELRGLVGSPEESQIHIRAEYDFHARVHMMVGGAWDCPISLLTATQSPAMSDANSVRIIETIALGLNTLWRTLQISGHLICGQDCNLTDDDGGATTTTSPSCACSCPIVDEIYNSGNLTASFAYDLMDSTGLWSMIDTLCDWCLDYNETSGKYEFSGTMTGSTQEEELTILFTLLTCHPGHVSQMGTPLAGPNDPLFWPIHGAFERVIDYLRLTGNTTHDCAVVDSCTSSAENRKIRWDYDDDPLCVPMLVNGTQQIGQGWHDILPFSGFLGDESSHDYSNEELWQLFDPLNPRLTYIYDSFDWEHCHEEEE
;
A
#
# COMPACT_ATOMS: atom_id res chain seq x y z
N MET A 1 -14.84 5.01 -14.39
CA MET A 1 -13.37 4.96 -14.31
C MET A 1 -12.96 5.98 -13.27
N SER A 2 -12.30 5.52 -12.22
CA SER A 2 -11.66 6.40 -11.25
C SER A 2 -10.50 7.14 -11.92
N SER A 3 -10.17 8.30 -11.38
CA SER A 3 -8.98 9.05 -11.72
C SER A 3 -8.20 9.35 -10.45
N ILE A 4 -6.89 9.48 -10.57
CA ILE A 4 -6.02 9.88 -9.47
C ILE A 4 -5.46 11.24 -9.85
N CYS A 5 -5.89 12.29 -9.13
CA CYS A 5 -5.50 13.67 -9.40
C CYS A 5 -5.65 14.07 -10.88
N GLY A 6 -6.76 13.67 -11.49
CA GLY A 6 -7.09 13.96 -12.88
C GLY A 6 -6.51 13.00 -13.92
N LEU A 7 -5.57 12.11 -13.55
CA LEU A 7 -5.05 11.07 -14.43
C LEU A 7 -6.00 9.86 -14.45
N PRO A 8 -6.60 9.50 -15.60
CA PRO A 8 -7.31 8.23 -15.74
C PRO A 8 -6.28 7.10 -15.74
N THR A 9 -6.50 6.09 -14.91
CA THR A 9 -5.61 4.93 -14.87
C THR A 9 -5.88 3.99 -16.06
N ALA A 10 -4.80 3.55 -16.72
CA ALA A 10 -4.79 2.45 -17.68
C ALA A 10 -4.57 1.09 -17.01
N SER A 11 -4.17 1.09 -15.74
CA SER A 11 -4.07 -0.12 -14.92
C SER A 11 -5.42 -0.80 -14.77
N ARG A 12 -5.37 -2.13 -14.75
CA ARG A 12 -6.55 -2.99 -14.61
C ARG A 12 -6.65 -3.43 -13.15
N LEU A 13 -7.89 -3.71 -12.73
CA LEU A 13 -8.11 -4.44 -11.48
C LEU A 13 -7.33 -5.77 -11.54
N PRO A 14 -6.79 -6.25 -10.41
CA PRO A 14 -6.07 -7.51 -10.37
C PRO A 14 -6.94 -8.62 -10.95
N GLY A 15 -6.39 -9.33 -11.92
CA GLY A 15 -7.07 -10.38 -12.66
C GLY A 15 -6.42 -11.73 -12.42
N CYS A 16 -6.59 -12.62 -13.39
CA CYS A 16 -6.11 -13.99 -13.25
C CYS A 16 -4.59 -14.09 -13.37
N VAL A 17 -3.93 -13.14 -14.03
CA VAL A 17 -2.46 -13.10 -14.11
C VAL A 17 -1.86 -12.87 -12.73
N GLU A 18 -2.34 -11.85 -12.01
CA GLU A 18 -1.90 -11.54 -10.65
C GLU A 18 -2.24 -12.67 -9.68
N LEU A 19 -3.46 -13.23 -9.78
CA LEU A 19 -3.88 -14.37 -8.97
C LEU A 19 -3.00 -15.61 -9.20
N ARG A 20 -2.69 -15.95 -10.46
CA ARG A 20 -1.78 -17.06 -10.78
C ARG A 20 -0.37 -16.80 -10.26
N GLY A 21 0.11 -15.55 -10.34
CA GLY A 21 1.39 -15.15 -9.76
C GLY A 21 1.43 -15.32 -8.25
N LEU A 22 0.36 -14.91 -7.56
CA LEU A 22 0.20 -15.07 -6.11
C LEU A 22 0.14 -16.55 -5.72
N VAL A 23 -0.77 -17.31 -6.32
CA VAL A 23 -0.98 -18.74 -6.02
C VAL A 23 0.24 -19.60 -6.39
N GLY A 24 0.93 -19.24 -7.47
CA GLY A 24 2.11 -19.94 -7.98
C GLY A 24 3.43 -19.52 -7.33
N SER A 25 3.40 -18.58 -6.37
CA SER A 25 4.63 -18.10 -5.74
C SER A 25 5.31 -19.22 -4.94
N PRO A 26 6.62 -19.46 -5.16
CA PRO A 26 7.36 -20.56 -4.53
C PRO A 26 7.77 -20.23 -3.09
N GLU A 27 7.85 -18.94 -2.76
CA GLU A 27 8.32 -18.42 -1.48
C GLU A 27 7.20 -17.60 -0.83
N GLU A 28 7.11 -17.71 0.48
CA GLU A 28 6.14 -16.97 1.28
C GLU A 28 6.28 -15.46 1.16
N SER A 29 7.50 -14.92 1.28
CA SER A 29 7.70 -13.47 1.23
C SER A 29 7.14 -12.90 -0.08
N GLN A 30 7.23 -13.68 -1.16
CA GLN A 30 6.60 -13.37 -2.44
C GLN A 30 5.07 -13.49 -2.38
N ILE A 31 4.50 -14.44 -1.64
CA ILE A 31 3.05 -14.51 -1.40
C ILE A 31 2.58 -13.24 -0.68
N HIS A 32 3.24 -12.82 0.39
CA HIS A 32 2.90 -11.60 1.12
C HIS A 32 2.99 -10.36 0.22
N ILE A 33 4.14 -10.18 -0.45
CA ILE A 33 4.38 -9.02 -1.33
C ILE A 33 3.34 -8.98 -2.46
N ARG A 34 3.04 -10.12 -3.11
CA ARG A 34 2.06 -10.15 -4.19
C ARG A 34 0.63 -9.94 -3.69
N ALA A 35 0.27 -10.52 -2.55
CA ALA A 35 -1.05 -10.30 -1.97
C ALA A 35 -1.23 -8.81 -1.64
N GLU A 36 -0.26 -8.22 -0.93
CA GLU A 36 -0.32 -6.84 -0.48
C GLU A 36 -0.17 -5.84 -1.62
N TYR A 37 0.76 -6.02 -2.55
CA TYR A 37 1.06 -4.99 -3.55
C TYR A 37 0.45 -5.24 -4.93
N ASP A 38 0.42 -6.48 -5.42
CA ASP A 38 -0.13 -6.78 -6.75
C ASP A 38 -1.66 -6.89 -6.73
N PHE A 39 -2.24 -7.41 -5.64
CA PHE A 39 -3.67 -7.70 -5.55
C PHE A 39 -4.44 -6.74 -4.62
N HIS A 40 -3.83 -6.22 -3.55
CA HIS A 40 -4.52 -5.41 -2.53
C HIS A 40 -4.31 -3.91 -2.75
N ALA A 41 -3.07 -3.43 -2.61
CA ALA A 41 -2.74 -2.02 -2.46
C ALA A 41 -3.24 -1.18 -3.64
N ARG A 42 -3.08 -1.67 -4.88
CA ARG A 42 -3.52 -0.96 -6.08
C ARG A 42 -5.03 -0.75 -6.11
N VAL A 43 -5.82 -1.65 -5.53
CA VAL A 43 -7.28 -1.56 -5.53
C VAL A 43 -7.76 -0.34 -4.76
N HIS A 44 -7.04 0.10 -3.72
CA HIS A 44 -7.37 1.31 -2.99
C HIS A 44 -7.48 2.52 -3.92
N MET A 45 -6.42 2.86 -4.64
CA MET A 45 -6.42 4.03 -5.52
C MET A 45 -7.18 3.79 -6.83
N MET A 46 -7.27 2.55 -7.32
CA MET A 46 -8.07 2.23 -8.50
C MET A 46 -9.57 2.29 -8.25
N VAL A 47 -10.07 1.96 -7.06
CA VAL A 47 -11.51 2.08 -6.76
C VAL A 47 -11.78 3.44 -6.15
N GLY A 48 -10.94 3.82 -5.19
CA GLY A 48 -11.15 4.99 -4.37
C GLY A 48 -10.74 6.32 -5.00
N GLY A 49 -9.68 6.32 -5.81
CA GLY A 49 -9.18 7.51 -6.51
C GLY A 49 -8.77 8.67 -5.60
N ALA A 50 -8.41 9.77 -6.26
CA ALA A 50 -8.22 11.08 -5.63
C ALA A 50 -8.62 12.19 -6.60
N TRP A 51 -9.25 13.25 -6.11
CA TRP A 51 -9.74 14.36 -6.92
C TRP A 51 -9.48 15.70 -6.25
N ASP A 52 -9.68 16.79 -6.99
CA ASP A 52 -9.41 18.16 -6.53
C ASP A 52 -8.00 18.33 -5.93
N CYS A 53 -7.04 17.58 -6.46
CA CYS A 53 -5.64 17.71 -6.10
C CYS A 53 -5.11 19.06 -6.63
N PRO A 54 -4.25 19.76 -5.88
CA PRO A 54 -3.62 21.01 -6.35
C PRO A 54 -2.77 20.83 -7.61
N ILE A 55 -2.35 19.58 -7.88
CA ILE A 55 -1.54 19.21 -9.03
C ILE A 55 -2.31 18.23 -9.88
N SER A 56 -2.43 18.54 -11.17
CA SER A 56 -3.03 17.66 -12.17
C SER A 56 -1.98 16.72 -12.73
N LEU A 57 -2.10 15.43 -12.44
CA LEU A 57 -1.24 14.39 -13.01
C LEU A 57 -1.41 14.28 -14.52
N LEU A 58 -2.64 14.49 -15.03
CA LEU A 58 -2.87 14.54 -16.47
C LEU A 58 -2.07 15.66 -17.13
N THR A 59 -2.03 16.84 -16.52
CA THR A 59 -1.24 17.97 -17.04
C THR A 59 0.25 17.67 -16.99
N ALA A 60 0.73 17.02 -15.91
CA ALA A 60 2.13 16.60 -15.80
C ALA A 60 2.51 15.61 -16.92
N THR A 61 1.69 14.58 -17.16
CA THR A 61 1.92 13.60 -18.25
C THR A 61 1.84 14.19 -19.66
N GLN A 62 1.33 15.41 -19.82
CA GLN A 62 1.28 16.11 -21.10
C GLN A 62 2.44 17.11 -21.26
N SER A 63 3.29 17.28 -20.25
CA SER A 63 4.42 18.19 -20.34
C SER A 63 5.47 17.66 -21.33
N PRO A 64 6.24 18.55 -21.99
CA PRO A 64 7.33 18.12 -22.87
C PRO A 64 8.39 17.26 -22.17
N ALA A 65 8.57 17.42 -20.87
CA ALA A 65 9.57 16.67 -20.10
C ALA A 65 9.08 15.29 -19.63
N MET A 66 7.76 15.07 -19.52
CA MET A 66 7.18 13.87 -18.91
C MET A 66 6.14 13.14 -19.79
N SER A 67 6.07 13.49 -21.08
CA SER A 67 5.09 12.91 -22.02
C SER A 67 5.54 11.63 -22.72
N ASP A 68 6.77 11.18 -22.47
CA ASP A 68 7.22 9.89 -22.97
C ASP A 68 6.54 8.72 -22.22
N ALA A 69 6.46 7.56 -22.88
CA ALA A 69 5.75 6.42 -22.34
C ALA A 69 6.32 5.90 -21.01
N ASN A 70 7.61 6.05 -20.76
CA ASN A 70 8.24 5.59 -19.53
C ASN A 70 7.83 6.50 -18.35
N SER A 71 7.93 7.83 -18.51
CA SER A 71 7.45 8.80 -17.51
C SER A 71 5.99 8.59 -17.15
N VAL A 72 5.13 8.44 -18.15
CA VAL A 72 3.69 8.25 -17.92
C VAL A 72 3.44 6.99 -17.10
N ARG A 73 4.16 5.90 -17.40
CA ARG A 73 4.06 4.65 -16.66
C ARG A 73 4.57 4.79 -15.22
N ILE A 74 5.66 5.52 -15.00
CA ILE A 74 6.20 5.79 -13.65
C ILE A 74 5.19 6.61 -12.84
N ILE A 75 4.69 7.71 -13.42
CA ILE A 75 3.71 8.59 -12.79
C ILE A 75 2.46 7.80 -12.41
N GLU A 76 1.93 6.98 -13.31
CA GLU A 76 0.76 6.15 -13.02
C GLU A 76 1.04 5.12 -11.91
N THR A 77 2.17 4.43 -11.97
CA THR A 77 2.54 3.40 -10.98
C THR A 77 2.65 3.99 -9.59
N ILE A 78 3.32 5.14 -9.46
CA ILE A 78 3.47 5.84 -8.18
C ILE A 78 2.13 6.45 -7.73
N ALA A 79 1.31 6.94 -8.67
CA ALA A 79 -0.03 7.47 -8.36
C ALA A 79 -0.92 6.43 -7.67
N LEU A 80 -0.82 5.17 -8.08
CA LEU A 80 -1.56 4.05 -7.47
C LEU A 80 -1.14 3.74 -6.02
N GLY A 81 0.05 4.18 -5.60
CA GLY A 81 0.56 4.03 -4.23
C GLY A 81 0.61 5.33 -3.43
N LEU A 82 -0.02 6.43 -3.90
CA LEU A 82 0.01 7.72 -3.20
C LEU A 82 -0.53 7.66 -1.77
N ASN A 83 -1.49 6.79 -1.50
CA ASN A 83 -2.01 6.56 -0.15
C ASN A 83 -0.92 6.12 0.84
N THR A 84 -0.01 5.26 0.42
CA THR A 84 1.15 4.82 1.20
C THR A 84 2.12 5.99 1.42
N LEU A 85 2.38 6.79 0.38
CA LEU A 85 3.28 7.94 0.48
C LEU A 85 2.73 9.05 1.39
N TRP A 86 1.43 9.32 1.32
CA TRP A 86 0.76 10.27 2.23
C TRP A 86 0.83 9.80 3.68
N ARG A 87 0.62 8.50 3.94
CA ARG A 87 0.77 7.92 5.27
C ARG A 87 2.21 8.11 5.79
N THR A 88 3.21 7.88 4.96
CA THR A 88 4.63 8.07 5.33
C THR A 88 4.92 9.52 5.74
N LEU A 89 4.46 10.51 4.98
CA LEU A 89 4.62 11.92 5.37
C LEU A 89 3.78 12.31 6.59
N GLN A 90 2.59 11.72 6.77
CA GLN A 90 1.76 11.99 7.93
C GLN A 90 2.42 11.47 9.21
N ILE A 91 2.94 10.23 9.19
CA ILE A 91 3.60 9.60 10.34
C ILE A 91 4.91 10.32 10.70
N SER A 92 5.64 10.82 9.70
CA SER A 92 6.84 11.65 9.94
C SER A 92 6.51 13.07 10.45
N GLY A 93 5.22 13.45 10.49
CA GLY A 93 4.76 14.73 11.00
C GLY A 93 4.92 15.90 10.03
N HIS A 94 5.30 15.63 8.78
CA HIS A 94 5.46 16.65 7.74
C HIS A 94 4.14 16.98 7.03
N LEU A 95 3.27 15.99 6.84
CA LEU A 95 1.92 16.18 6.31
C LEU A 95 0.93 16.40 7.46
N ILE A 96 0.39 17.62 7.54
CA ILE A 96 -0.52 18.05 8.59
C ILE A 96 -1.92 18.19 8.00
N CYS A 97 -2.84 17.35 8.45
CA CYS A 97 -4.25 17.38 8.06
C CYS A 97 -5.12 17.93 9.19
N GLY A 98 -6.12 18.74 8.84
CA GLY A 98 -7.11 19.23 9.81
C GLY A 98 -7.92 18.07 10.41
N GLN A 99 -8.18 18.11 11.73
CA GLN A 99 -8.95 17.06 12.43
C GLN A 99 -10.46 17.27 12.34
N ASP A 100 -10.92 18.52 12.18
CA ASP A 100 -12.33 18.88 12.18
C ASP A 100 -12.76 19.45 10.82
N CYS A 101 -13.12 18.54 9.94
CA CYS A 101 -13.78 18.84 8.67
C CYS A 101 -15.31 18.78 8.83
N ASN A 102 -15.87 19.55 9.79
CA ASN A 102 -17.32 19.62 9.91
C ASN A 102 -17.91 20.28 8.66
N LEU A 103 -18.55 19.47 7.81
CA LEU A 103 -19.32 19.92 6.62
C LEU A 103 -20.65 20.62 6.98
N THR A 104 -20.85 20.92 8.26
CA THR A 104 -22.03 21.59 8.78
C THR A 104 -21.63 22.98 9.23
N ASP A 105 -21.94 23.97 8.40
CA ASP A 105 -22.18 25.31 8.93
C ASP A 105 -23.35 25.20 9.93
N ASP A 106 -23.33 26.01 11.00
CA ASP A 106 -24.34 26.08 12.08
C ASP A 106 -25.79 26.32 11.58
N ASP A 107 -26.00 26.52 10.28
CA ASP A 107 -27.29 26.77 9.65
C ASP A 107 -27.91 25.56 8.91
N GLY A 108 -27.30 24.36 8.99
CA GLY A 108 -27.89 23.12 8.43
C GLY A 108 -28.00 23.08 6.90
N GLY A 109 -27.30 24.00 6.21
CA GLY A 109 -27.10 23.97 4.77
C GLY A 109 -25.78 23.29 4.44
N ALA A 110 -25.80 22.26 3.59
CA ALA A 110 -24.58 21.71 3.00
C ALA A 110 -23.98 22.75 2.03
N THR A 111 -23.16 23.65 2.55
CA THR A 111 -22.31 24.54 1.75
C THR A 111 -21.06 23.75 1.35
N THR A 112 -20.83 23.65 0.04
CA THR A 112 -19.63 23.07 -0.58
C THR A 112 -18.39 23.95 -0.37
N THR A 113 -18.33 24.72 0.70
CA THR A 113 -17.20 25.59 1.01
C THR A 113 -16.08 24.73 1.55
N THR A 114 -15.14 24.41 0.65
CA THR A 114 -13.77 24.00 0.92
C THR A 114 -13.14 24.99 1.90
N SER A 115 -13.37 24.79 3.20
CA SER A 115 -12.61 25.52 4.19
C SER A 115 -11.14 25.12 4.00
N PRO A 116 -10.21 26.07 3.85
CA PRO A 116 -8.77 25.78 3.85
C PRO A 116 -8.32 24.99 5.09
N SER A 117 -9.12 24.98 6.15
CA SER A 117 -8.89 24.21 7.38
C SER A 117 -9.07 22.70 7.24
N CYS A 118 -9.63 22.20 6.13
CA CYS A 118 -9.86 20.77 5.89
C CYS A 118 -8.88 20.15 4.87
N ALA A 119 -8.02 20.96 4.26
CA ALA A 119 -6.95 20.44 3.40
C ALA A 119 -5.75 20.04 4.25
N CYS A 120 -5.02 19.00 3.81
CA CYS A 120 -3.70 18.76 4.35
C CYS A 120 -2.70 19.77 3.79
N SER A 121 -1.68 20.08 4.58
CA SER A 121 -0.61 21.01 4.23
C SER A 121 0.73 20.42 4.63
N CYS A 122 1.80 20.91 4.00
CA CYS A 122 3.15 20.48 4.25
C CYS A 122 4.01 21.73 4.47
N PRO A 123 3.95 22.36 5.66
CA PRO A 123 4.46 23.73 5.84
C PRO A 123 5.90 23.95 5.35
N ILE A 124 6.74 22.92 5.46
CA ILE A 124 8.13 22.92 4.99
C ILE A 124 8.24 23.08 3.46
N VAL A 125 7.32 22.50 2.70
CA VAL A 125 7.24 22.64 1.24
C VAL A 125 6.44 23.88 0.87
N ASP A 126 5.33 24.16 1.55
CA ASP A 126 4.43 25.27 1.24
C ASP A 126 5.18 26.61 1.22
N GLU A 127 6.03 26.88 2.21
CA GLU A 127 6.81 28.13 2.30
C GLU A 127 7.76 28.29 1.10
N ILE A 128 8.45 27.21 0.74
CA ILE A 128 9.47 27.19 -0.31
C ILE A 128 8.82 27.24 -1.70
N TYR A 129 7.74 26.48 -1.88
CA TYR A 129 6.96 26.46 -3.12
C TYR A 129 6.33 27.82 -3.41
N ASN A 130 5.66 28.43 -2.41
CA ASN A 130 5.02 29.74 -2.57
C ASN A 130 6.02 30.88 -2.82
N SER A 131 7.27 30.73 -2.38
CA SER A 131 8.34 31.68 -2.69
C SER A 131 9.01 31.46 -4.05
N GLY A 132 8.62 30.41 -4.78
CA GLY A 132 9.19 30.04 -6.08
C GLY A 132 10.61 29.46 -6.00
N ASN A 133 11.03 29.02 -4.81
CA ASN A 133 12.39 28.55 -4.55
C ASN A 133 12.47 27.02 -4.37
N LEU A 134 11.41 26.28 -4.72
CA LEU A 134 11.43 24.82 -4.65
C LEU A 134 12.40 24.27 -5.71
N THR A 135 13.47 23.63 -5.25
CA THR A 135 14.49 23.03 -6.10
C THR A 135 14.44 21.51 -6.01
N ALA A 136 14.92 20.82 -7.05
CA ALA A 136 15.01 19.37 -7.06
C ALA A 136 15.92 18.82 -5.94
N SER A 137 17.00 19.53 -5.58
CA SER A 137 17.86 19.14 -4.46
C SER A 137 17.09 19.15 -3.13
N PHE A 138 16.34 20.21 -2.85
CA PHE A 138 15.54 20.28 -1.63
C PHE A 138 14.45 19.20 -1.60
N ALA A 139 13.76 19.02 -2.72
CA ALA A 139 12.74 17.99 -2.89
C ALA A 139 13.31 16.59 -2.64
N TYR A 140 14.48 16.29 -3.23
CA TYR A 140 15.21 15.05 -3.01
C TYR A 140 15.55 14.83 -1.54
N ASP A 141 16.16 15.82 -0.88
CA ASP A 141 16.62 15.71 0.51
C ASP A 141 15.44 15.51 1.48
N LEU A 142 14.29 16.13 1.19
CA LEU A 142 13.05 15.90 1.94
C LEU A 142 12.53 14.48 1.74
N MET A 143 12.45 14.00 0.49
CA MET A 143 12.00 12.64 0.20
C MET A 143 12.92 11.58 0.83
N ASP A 144 14.23 11.83 0.85
CA ASP A 144 15.22 10.93 1.47
C ASP A 144 15.09 10.89 2.99
N SER A 145 15.06 12.06 3.64
CA SER A 145 14.95 12.16 5.10
C SER A 145 13.62 11.64 5.67
N THR A 146 12.57 11.57 4.85
CA THR A 146 11.25 11.04 5.22
C THR A 146 11.06 9.57 4.85
N GLY A 147 12.03 8.95 4.17
CA GLY A 147 11.95 7.58 3.69
C GLY A 147 11.04 7.38 2.47
N LEU A 148 10.58 8.46 1.84
CA LEU A 148 9.72 8.38 0.65
C LEU A 148 10.41 7.68 -0.51
N TRP A 149 11.72 7.88 -0.71
CA TRP A 149 12.44 7.18 -1.79
C TRP A 149 12.40 5.67 -1.64
N SER A 150 12.66 5.16 -0.43
CA SER A 150 12.57 3.73 -0.14
C SER A 150 11.14 3.19 -0.33
N MET A 151 10.12 3.99 -0.02
CA MET A 151 8.73 3.61 -0.27
C MET A 151 8.39 3.62 -1.77
N ILE A 152 8.91 4.56 -2.55
CA ILE A 152 8.72 4.57 -4.00
C ILE A 152 9.42 3.36 -4.64
N ASP A 153 10.64 3.04 -4.19
CA ASP A 153 11.40 1.86 -4.64
C ASP A 153 10.60 0.58 -4.39
N THR A 154 9.96 0.47 -3.23
CA THR A 154 9.05 -0.64 -2.91
C THR A 154 7.85 -0.71 -3.87
N LEU A 155 7.21 0.43 -4.14
CA LEU A 155 6.02 0.50 -4.99
C LEU A 155 6.34 0.30 -6.48
N CYS A 156 7.59 0.55 -6.87
CA CYS A 156 8.04 0.68 -8.25
C CYS A 156 9.51 0.26 -8.38
N ASP A 157 9.78 -1.00 -8.04
CA ASP A 157 11.12 -1.62 -8.00
C ASP A 157 11.91 -1.52 -9.32
N TRP A 158 11.20 -1.38 -10.43
CA TRP A 158 11.75 -1.28 -11.76
C TRP A 158 12.07 0.15 -12.20
N CYS A 159 11.59 1.17 -11.46
CA CYS A 159 11.73 2.57 -11.87
C CYS A 159 12.72 3.38 -11.06
N LEU A 160 13.28 2.82 -9.97
CA LEU A 160 14.39 3.44 -9.25
C LEU A 160 15.62 2.52 -9.25
N ASP A 161 16.79 3.14 -9.40
CA ASP A 161 18.08 2.52 -9.21
C ASP A 161 18.77 3.20 -8.01
N TYR A 162 19.27 2.42 -7.04
CA TYR A 162 20.09 2.98 -5.97
C TYR A 162 21.56 3.07 -6.40
N ASN A 163 22.08 4.29 -6.52
CA ASN A 163 23.46 4.57 -6.86
C ASN A 163 24.34 4.52 -5.60
N GLU A 164 25.06 3.41 -5.43
CA GLU A 164 25.96 3.20 -4.28
C GLU A 164 27.08 4.25 -4.17
N THR A 165 27.46 4.90 -5.28
CA THR A 165 28.55 5.89 -5.28
C THR A 165 28.09 7.25 -4.75
N SER A 166 26.91 7.70 -5.17
CA SER A 166 26.31 8.94 -4.69
C SER A 166 25.53 8.76 -3.38
N GLY A 167 25.13 7.53 -3.06
CA GLY A 167 24.23 7.20 -1.97
C GLY A 167 22.82 7.72 -2.21
N LYS A 168 22.36 7.69 -3.47
CA LYS A 168 21.07 8.28 -3.89
C LYS A 168 20.26 7.32 -4.74
N TYR A 169 18.94 7.42 -4.62
CA TYR A 169 18.01 6.85 -5.59
C TYR A 169 17.95 7.74 -6.84
N GLU A 170 17.91 7.11 -8.00
CA GLU A 170 17.83 7.77 -9.30
C GLU A 170 16.75 7.08 -10.14
N PHE A 171 16.00 7.80 -10.96
CA PHE A 171 15.00 7.14 -11.82
C PHE A 171 15.67 6.29 -12.91
N SER A 172 15.29 5.01 -12.98
CA SER A 172 15.87 4.03 -13.90
C SER A 172 15.58 4.38 -15.37
N GLY A 173 16.57 4.16 -16.22
CA GLY A 173 16.45 4.30 -17.68
C GLY A 173 16.63 5.74 -18.18
N THR A 174 17.85 6.10 -18.59
CA THR A 174 18.24 7.35 -19.30
C THR A 174 17.79 8.70 -18.70
N MET A 175 17.09 8.72 -17.57
CA MET A 175 16.63 9.94 -16.88
C MET A 175 17.65 10.46 -15.85
N THR A 176 18.68 9.67 -15.53
CA THR A 176 19.69 10.02 -14.54
C THR A 176 20.38 11.35 -14.86
N GLY A 177 20.32 12.30 -13.94
CA GLY A 177 20.90 13.63 -14.03
C GLY A 177 20.23 14.53 -15.08
N SER A 178 19.01 14.21 -15.51
CA SER A 178 18.26 14.99 -16.49
C SER A 178 17.28 15.97 -15.83
N THR A 179 16.89 17.02 -16.56
CA THR A 179 15.80 17.93 -16.15
C THR A 179 14.49 17.18 -15.86
N GLN A 180 14.27 16.04 -16.50
CA GLN A 180 13.10 15.21 -16.30
C GLN A 180 13.09 14.54 -14.92
N GLU A 181 14.23 14.05 -14.43
CA GLU A 181 14.36 13.53 -13.06
C GLU A 181 14.14 14.62 -12.01
N GLU A 182 14.65 15.83 -12.26
CA GLU A 182 14.40 17.00 -11.41
C GLU A 182 12.89 17.34 -11.34
N GLU A 183 12.21 17.35 -12.48
CA GLU A 183 10.76 17.61 -12.56
C GLU A 183 9.93 16.52 -11.89
N LEU A 184 10.26 15.24 -12.07
CA LEU A 184 9.59 14.12 -11.40
C LEU A 184 9.76 14.19 -9.88
N THR A 185 10.98 14.49 -9.41
CA THR A 185 11.27 14.63 -7.98
C THR A 185 10.43 15.74 -7.34
N ILE A 186 10.36 16.90 -8.00
CA ILE A 186 9.51 18.02 -7.56
C ILE A 186 8.03 17.64 -7.61
N LEU A 187 7.58 16.99 -8.68
CA LEU A 187 6.20 16.55 -8.86
C LEU A 187 5.76 15.64 -7.71
N PHE A 188 6.53 14.59 -7.39
CA PHE A 188 6.18 13.64 -6.32
C PHE A 188 6.27 14.28 -4.93
N THR A 189 7.22 15.18 -4.71
CA THR A 189 7.27 15.97 -3.46
C THR A 189 5.98 16.77 -3.27
N LEU A 190 5.54 17.48 -4.30
CA LEU A 190 4.33 18.29 -4.22
C LEU A 190 3.05 17.43 -4.10
N LEU A 191 2.95 16.30 -4.81
CA LEU A 191 1.80 15.38 -4.72
C LEU A 191 1.66 14.74 -3.34
N THR A 192 2.78 14.42 -2.70
CA THR A 192 2.79 13.80 -1.38
C THR A 192 2.52 14.81 -0.27
N CYS A 193 2.97 16.06 -0.44
CA CYS A 193 2.70 17.16 0.50
C CYS A 193 1.29 17.77 0.39
N HIS A 194 0.60 17.54 -0.72
CA HIS A 194 -0.72 18.12 -0.98
C HIS A 194 -1.71 17.08 -1.53
N PRO A 195 -2.15 16.12 -0.69
CA PRO A 195 -3.23 15.24 -1.08
C PRO A 195 -4.47 16.06 -1.46
N GLY A 196 -5.15 15.64 -2.53
CA GLY A 196 -6.48 16.13 -2.82
C GLY A 196 -7.52 15.50 -1.88
N HIS A 197 -8.77 15.52 -2.33
CA HIS A 197 -9.81 14.71 -1.72
C HIS A 197 -9.61 13.24 -2.07
N VAL A 198 -9.75 12.38 -1.06
CA VAL A 198 -9.61 10.93 -1.17
C VAL A 198 -10.88 10.27 -0.67
N SER A 199 -11.30 9.17 -1.30
CA SER A 199 -12.41 8.38 -0.78
C SER A 199 -11.95 7.47 0.36
N GLN A 200 -12.91 6.89 1.08
CA GLN A 200 -12.65 5.91 2.14
C GLN A 200 -11.83 4.73 1.61
N MET A 201 -12.26 4.13 0.49
CA MET A 201 -11.55 3.03 -0.16
C MET A 201 -10.14 3.42 -0.63
N GLY A 202 -9.89 4.70 -0.92
CA GLY A 202 -8.57 5.19 -1.32
C GLY A 202 -7.51 5.16 -0.22
N THR A 203 -7.90 4.96 1.05
CA THR A 203 -6.98 5.02 2.18
C THR A 203 -6.99 3.72 2.99
N PRO A 204 -5.84 3.26 3.51
CA PRO A 204 -5.79 2.00 4.25
C PRO A 204 -6.53 2.09 5.59
N LEU A 205 -6.51 3.25 6.26
CA LEU A 205 -7.10 3.41 7.59
C LEU A 205 -8.62 3.64 7.57
N ALA A 206 -9.17 4.26 6.52
CA ALA A 206 -10.61 4.44 6.37
C ALA A 206 -11.27 3.42 5.43
N GLY A 207 -10.48 2.61 4.74
CA GLY A 207 -10.91 1.56 3.82
C GLY A 207 -12.03 0.66 4.37
N PRO A 208 -11.95 0.15 5.61
CA PRO A 208 -12.99 -0.68 6.21
C PRO A 208 -14.39 -0.06 6.30
N ASN A 209 -14.51 1.27 6.17
CA ASN A 209 -15.80 1.96 6.11
C ASN A 209 -16.50 1.82 4.75
N ASP A 210 -15.76 1.51 3.68
CA ASP A 210 -16.32 1.22 2.37
C ASP A 210 -16.79 -0.25 2.32
N PRO A 211 -18.06 -0.53 1.99
CA PRO A 211 -18.57 -1.90 1.90
C PRO A 211 -17.81 -2.82 0.94
N LEU A 212 -17.07 -2.28 -0.05
CA LEU A 212 -16.24 -3.06 -0.97
C LEU A 212 -15.00 -3.64 -0.30
N PHE A 213 -14.53 -3.07 0.81
CA PHE A 213 -13.37 -3.57 1.56
C PHE A 213 -13.55 -5.04 1.97
N TRP A 214 -14.70 -5.36 2.56
CA TRP A 214 -14.97 -6.70 3.12
C TRP A 214 -14.98 -7.84 2.08
N PRO A 215 -15.69 -7.75 0.93
CA PRO A 215 -15.63 -8.79 -0.08
C PRO A 215 -14.25 -8.90 -0.75
N ILE A 216 -13.48 -7.81 -0.84
CA ILE A 216 -12.09 -7.86 -1.31
C ILE A 216 -11.23 -8.68 -0.32
N HIS A 217 -11.30 -8.39 0.97
CA HIS A 217 -10.59 -9.15 2.01
C HIS A 217 -11.06 -10.61 2.15
N GLY A 218 -12.34 -10.91 1.89
CA GLY A 218 -12.82 -12.29 1.76
C GLY A 218 -12.18 -13.02 0.57
N ALA A 219 -12.00 -12.35 -0.57
CA ALA A 219 -11.30 -12.96 -1.71
C ALA A 219 -9.84 -13.32 -1.36
N PHE A 220 -9.16 -12.52 -0.53
CA PHE A 220 -7.83 -12.83 -0.01
C PHE A 220 -7.83 -14.06 0.90
N GLU A 221 -8.77 -14.13 1.84
CA GLU A 221 -8.92 -15.29 2.71
C GLU A 221 -9.09 -16.58 1.89
N ARG A 222 -9.91 -16.56 0.82
CA ARG A 222 -10.06 -17.71 -0.08
C ARG A 222 -8.74 -18.18 -0.69
N VAL A 223 -7.84 -17.26 -1.05
CA VAL A 223 -6.51 -17.59 -1.57
C VAL A 223 -5.64 -18.22 -0.48
N ILE A 224 -5.66 -17.65 0.73
CA ILE A 224 -4.93 -18.20 1.88
C ILE A 224 -5.41 -19.61 2.23
N ASP A 225 -6.72 -19.84 2.28
CA ASP A 225 -7.32 -21.16 2.50
C ASP A 225 -6.89 -22.18 1.45
N TYR A 226 -6.90 -21.80 0.17
CA TYR A 226 -6.41 -22.66 -0.92
C TYR A 226 -4.95 -23.05 -0.72
N LEU A 227 -4.09 -22.08 -0.39
CA LEU A 227 -2.67 -22.31 -0.17
C LEU A 227 -2.43 -23.27 1.01
N ARG A 228 -3.21 -23.13 2.09
CA ARG A 228 -3.19 -24.03 3.26
C ARG A 228 -3.62 -25.44 2.89
N LEU A 229 -4.73 -25.60 2.18
CA LEU A 229 -5.28 -26.92 1.82
C LEU A 229 -4.43 -27.69 0.81
N THR A 230 -3.77 -26.98 -0.11
CA THR A 230 -2.92 -27.61 -1.13
C THR A 230 -1.52 -27.96 -0.63
N GLY A 231 -1.19 -27.56 0.61
CA GLY A 231 0.17 -27.67 1.14
C GLY A 231 1.18 -26.86 0.35
N ASN A 232 0.72 -25.85 -0.42
CA ASN A 232 1.59 -24.86 -1.04
C ASN A 232 2.06 -23.82 -0.02
N THR A 233 1.43 -23.78 1.14
CA THR A 233 2.00 -23.26 2.38
C THR A 233 2.15 -24.42 3.36
N THR A 234 3.37 -24.90 3.58
CA THR A 234 3.63 -25.63 4.84
C THR A 234 3.74 -24.59 5.95
N HIS A 235 3.28 -24.93 7.14
CA HIS A 235 3.51 -24.10 8.32
C HIS A 235 3.60 -25.03 9.50
N ASP A 236 4.81 -25.15 10.03
CA ASP A 236 5.06 -25.41 11.45
C ASP A 236 6.56 -25.18 11.69
N CYS A 237 6.95 -23.97 12.10
CA CYS A 237 8.23 -23.69 12.75
C CYS A 237 8.20 -22.28 13.38
N ALA A 238 7.84 -22.20 14.65
CA ALA A 238 7.93 -20.98 15.46
C ALA A 238 9.35 -20.66 15.97
N VAL A 239 10.36 -21.48 15.66
CA VAL A 239 11.72 -21.30 16.19
C VAL A 239 12.77 -21.76 15.17
N VAL A 240 13.71 -20.84 14.86
CA VAL A 240 14.82 -20.97 13.89
C VAL A 240 15.71 -22.23 14.09
N ASP A 241 15.66 -22.89 15.24
CA ASP A 241 16.64 -23.93 15.60
C ASP A 241 16.16 -25.39 15.55
N SER A 242 14.92 -25.71 15.12
CA SER A 242 14.45 -27.11 15.12
C SER A 242 14.03 -27.70 13.76
N CYS A 243 14.08 -26.94 12.67
CA CYS A 243 13.67 -27.42 11.36
C CYS A 243 14.83 -28.17 10.65
N THR A 244 15.25 -29.31 11.18
CA THR A 244 16.17 -30.23 10.49
C THR A 244 15.53 -31.60 10.29
N SER A 245 14.82 -31.79 9.18
CA SER A 245 15.18 -32.79 8.16
C SER A 245 14.00 -33.15 7.25
N SER A 246 14.31 -33.18 5.94
CA SER A 246 13.59 -33.85 4.84
C SER A 246 12.26 -33.25 4.36
N ALA A 247 12.23 -32.82 3.09
CA ALA A 247 11.04 -32.45 2.30
C ALA A 247 10.16 -31.26 2.78
N GLU A 248 10.48 -30.62 3.91
CA GLU A 248 9.72 -29.53 4.56
C GLU A 248 10.10 -28.09 4.13
N ASN A 249 10.14 -27.79 2.83
CA ASN A 249 10.69 -26.51 2.32
C ASN A 249 9.63 -25.46 1.88
N ARG A 250 8.45 -25.38 2.50
CA ARG A 250 7.46 -24.33 2.16
C ARG A 250 6.93 -23.60 3.39
N LYS A 251 7.76 -23.29 4.39
CA LYS A 251 7.31 -22.78 5.71
C LYS A 251 7.06 -21.27 5.63
N ILE A 252 5.87 -20.79 6.01
CA ILE A 252 5.69 -19.35 6.24
C ILE A 252 6.39 -18.92 7.58
N ARG A 253 7.17 -17.84 7.57
CA ARG A 253 7.85 -17.07 8.61
C ARG A 253 7.08 -15.76 8.81
N TRP A 254 6.18 -15.79 9.79
CA TRP A 254 5.36 -14.65 10.16
C TRP A 254 6.17 -13.46 10.70
N ASP A 255 7.25 -13.73 11.44
CA ASP A 255 8.15 -12.72 11.99
C ASP A 255 9.30 -12.46 11.00
N TYR A 256 9.18 -11.38 10.23
CA TYR A 256 10.18 -10.92 9.29
C TYR A 256 11.28 -10.12 10.01
N ASP A 257 12.25 -10.81 10.60
CA ASP A 257 13.39 -10.12 11.25
C ASP A 257 14.34 -9.43 10.25
N ASP A 258 14.28 -9.80 8.95
CA ASP A 258 15.25 -9.40 7.92
C ASP A 258 14.64 -8.70 6.68
N ASP A 259 13.33 -8.45 6.63
CA ASP A 259 12.69 -7.83 5.45
C ASP A 259 12.52 -6.31 5.62
N PRO A 260 13.20 -5.45 4.84
CA PRO A 260 13.03 -3.99 4.81
C PRO A 260 11.57 -3.53 4.67
N LEU A 261 10.72 -4.36 4.07
CA LEU A 261 9.30 -4.10 3.80
C LEU A 261 8.39 -4.45 4.97
N CYS A 262 8.82 -5.40 5.80
CA CYS A 262 8.12 -5.83 7.02
C CYS A 262 8.84 -5.40 8.30
N VAL A 263 9.93 -4.61 8.19
CA VAL A 263 10.49 -3.91 9.34
C VAL A 263 9.33 -3.12 9.90
N PRO A 264 9.01 -3.26 11.20
CA PRO A 264 8.09 -2.34 11.81
C PRO A 264 8.61 -0.95 11.47
N MET A 265 7.89 -0.16 10.64
CA MET A 265 8.06 1.29 10.56
C MET A 265 8.19 1.73 12.00
N LEU A 266 9.43 1.97 12.42
CA LEU A 266 9.74 2.36 13.78
C LEU A 266 9.23 3.79 13.86
N VAL A 267 8.00 3.96 14.30
CA VAL A 267 7.53 5.28 14.70
C VAL A 267 8.28 5.58 15.99
N ASN A 268 9.34 6.38 15.90
CA ASN A 268 10.17 6.78 17.04
C ASN A 268 10.76 5.63 17.87
N GLY A 269 11.19 4.53 17.23
CA GLY A 269 11.79 3.39 17.93
C GLY A 269 10.80 2.54 18.73
N THR A 270 9.49 2.68 18.49
CA THR A 270 8.49 1.73 18.98
C THR A 270 8.16 0.69 17.92
N GLN A 271 8.20 -0.59 18.31
CA GLN A 271 7.81 -1.74 17.50
C GLN A 271 6.36 -1.56 17.02
N GLN A 272 6.07 -1.82 15.74
CA GLN A 272 4.69 -1.86 15.27
C GLN A 272 3.95 -2.95 16.05
N ILE A 273 2.81 -2.58 16.62
CA ILE A 273 1.97 -3.48 17.41
C ILE A 273 1.03 -4.21 16.45
N GLY A 274 0.96 -5.54 16.52
CA GLY A 274 -0.05 -6.34 15.86
C GLY A 274 0.43 -7.10 14.61
N GLN A 275 1.72 -7.03 14.27
CA GLN A 275 2.27 -7.75 13.11
C GLN A 275 3.00 -9.03 13.51
N GLY A 276 3.58 -9.08 14.71
CA GLY A 276 4.33 -10.24 15.18
C GLY A 276 3.45 -11.46 15.42
N TRP A 277 4.00 -12.67 15.28
CA TRP A 277 3.29 -13.94 15.42
C TRP A 277 2.55 -14.08 16.76
N HIS A 278 3.18 -13.58 17.82
CA HIS A 278 2.63 -13.59 19.16
C HIS A 278 2.02 -12.25 19.60
N ASP A 279 1.90 -11.28 18.69
CA ASP A 279 1.24 -10.01 19.00
C ASP A 279 -0.25 -10.24 19.25
N ILE A 280 -0.76 -9.65 20.34
CA ILE A 280 -2.16 -9.70 20.72
C ILE A 280 -2.95 -8.65 19.92
N LEU A 281 -4.04 -9.07 19.31
CA LEU A 281 -4.94 -8.25 18.51
C LEU A 281 -6.27 -8.02 19.23
N PRO A 282 -6.97 -6.90 18.97
CA PRO A 282 -8.21 -6.54 19.67
C PRO A 282 -9.42 -7.35 19.16
N PHE A 283 -9.27 -8.64 18.96
CA PHE A 283 -10.31 -9.57 18.57
C PHE A 283 -10.53 -10.57 19.70
N SER A 284 -11.77 -10.73 20.14
CA SER A 284 -12.16 -11.64 21.22
C SER A 284 -13.56 -12.22 20.97
N GLY A 285 -13.92 -13.26 21.73
CA GLY A 285 -15.26 -13.85 21.70
C GLY A 285 -15.60 -14.64 20.42
N PHE A 286 -14.59 -15.10 19.68
CA PHE A 286 -14.84 -15.97 18.52
C PHE A 286 -15.35 -17.35 18.96
N LEU A 287 -16.14 -17.97 18.09
CA LEU A 287 -16.70 -19.31 18.28
C LEU A 287 -17.49 -19.51 19.60
N GLY A 288 -18.09 -18.43 20.10
CA GLY A 288 -18.91 -18.45 21.31
C GLY A 288 -18.10 -18.60 22.60
N ASP A 289 -16.81 -18.28 22.57
CA ASP A 289 -16.03 -18.16 23.81
C ASP A 289 -16.54 -16.96 24.63
N GLU A 290 -16.86 -17.19 25.91
CA GLU A 290 -17.25 -16.14 26.85
C GLU A 290 -16.05 -15.41 27.45
N SER A 291 -14.82 -15.83 27.09
CA SER A 291 -13.60 -15.17 27.54
C SER A 291 -13.46 -13.76 26.94
N SER A 292 -13.01 -12.82 27.75
CA SER A 292 -12.54 -11.50 27.30
C SER A 292 -11.09 -11.56 26.80
N HIS A 293 -10.64 -12.73 26.35
CA HIS A 293 -9.28 -12.93 25.87
C HIS A 293 -9.18 -12.42 24.44
N ASP A 294 -8.22 -11.54 24.23
CA ASP A 294 -7.84 -11.03 22.92
C ASP A 294 -6.86 -12.02 22.28
N TYR A 295 -7.13 -12.44 21.04
CA TYR A 295 -6.34 -13.47 20.36
C TYR A 295 -5.01 -12.93 19.83
N SER A 296 -3.97 -13.76 19.86
CA SER A 296 -2.74 -13.49 19.11
C SER A 296 -2.92 -13.79 17.61
N ASN A 297 -1.99 -13.29 16.78
CA ASN A 297 -1.89 -13.67 15.37
C ASN A 297 -1.80 -15.20 15.19
N GLU A 298 -0.99 -15.88 16.02
CA GLU A 298 -0.90 -17.35 16.07
C GLU A 298 -2.26 -18.01 16.32
N GLU A 299 -2.99 -17.55 17.34
CA GLU A 299 -4.28 -18.12 17.71
C GLU A 299 -5.31 -17.90 16.59
N LEU A 300 -5.36 -16.71 16.00
CA LEU A 300 -6.24 -16.43 14.87
C LEU A 300 -5.88 -17.26 13.64
N TRP A 301 -4.59 -17.45 13.36
CA TRP A 301 -4.14 -18.28 12.25
C TRP A 301 -4.60 -19.74 12.38
N GLN A 302 -4.50 -20.31 13.58
CA GLN A 302 -5.00 -21.64 13.89
C GLN A 302 -6.53 -21.70 13.88
N LEU A 303 -7.18 -20.65 14.40
CA LEU A 303 -8.63 -20.53 14.46
C LEU A 303 -9.25 -20.54 13.06
N PHE A 304 -8.68 -19.77 12.14
CA PHE A 304 -9.11 -19.66 10.74
C PHE A 304 -8.48 -20.72 9.83
N ASP A 305 -8.03 -21.86 10.37
CA ASP A 305 -7.63 -22.99 9.53
C ASP A 305 -8.83 -23.58 8.80
N PRO A 306 -8.84 -23.72 7.46
CA PRO A 306 -9.95 -24.33 6.75
C PRO A 306 -10.21 -25.80 7.17
N LEU A 307 -9.25 -26.46 7.82
CA LEU A 307 -9.42 -27.79 8.42
C LEU A 307 -9.92 -27.77 9.87
N ASN A 308 -10.09 -26.59 10.48
CA ASN A 308 -10.62 -26.46 11.82
C ASN A 308 -12.12 -26.81 11.83
N PRO A 309 -12.53 -27.91 12.51
CA PRO A 309 -13.92 -28.36 12.50
C PRO A 309 -14.87 -27.42 13.24
N ARG A 310 -14.35 -26.41 13.96
CA ARG A 310 -15.16 -25.41 14.66
C ARG A 310 -15.46 -24.17 13.81
N LEU A 311 -14.84 -24.01 12.63
CA LEU A 311 -15.18 -22.90 11.74
C LEU A 311 -16.63 -22.99 11.29
N THR A 312 -17.26 -21.82 11.17
CA THR A 312 -18.68 -21.71 10.85
C THR A 312 -18.93 -21.58 9.34
N TYR A 313 -17.88 -21.33 8.57
CA TYR A 313 -17.91 -21.29 7.11
C TYR A 313 -16.58 -21.78 6.55
N ILE A 314 -16.61 -22.17 5.28
CA ILE A 314 -15.46 -22.41 4.41
C ILE A 314 -15.94 -22.12 2.98
N TYR A 315 -15.03 -21.74 2.09
CA TYR A 315 -15.34 -21.65 0.67
C TYR A 315 -15.70 -23.02 0.08
N ASP A 316 -16.80 -23.08 -0.68
CA ASP A 316 -17.30 -24.32 -1.31
C ASP A 316 -16.34 -24.86 -2.38
N SER A 317 -15.70 -23.96 -3.12
CA SER A 317 -14.69 -24.29 -4.12
C SER A 317 -13.49 -23.36 -4.03
N PHE A 318 -12.34 -23.87 -4.44
CA PHE A 318 -11.14 -23.09 -4.74
C PHE A 318 -10.84 -23.12 -6.23
N ASP A 319 -11.91 -23.06 -7.02
CA ASP A 319 -11.84 -22.93 -8.47
C ASP A 319 -12.16 -21.49 -8.88
N TRP A 320 -11.32 -20.90 -9.73
CA TRP A 320 -11.55 -19.57 -10.28
C TRP A 320 -11.95 -19.73 -11.74
N GLU A 321 -13.21 -20.11 -11.97
CA GLU A 321 -13.69 -20.48 -13.31
C GLU A 321 -13.47 -19.38 -14.36
N HIS A 322 -13.62 -18.12 -13.94
CA HIS A 322 -13.35 -16.94 -14.77
C HIS A 322 -11.90 -16.83 -15.24
N CYS A 323 -10.97 -17.56 -14.63
CA CYS A 323 -9.57 -17.63 -14.99
C CYS A 323 -9.21 -18.76 -15.94
N HIS A 324 -10.13 -19.67 -16.28
CA HIS A 324 -9.87 -20.73 -17.26
C HIS A 324 -9.89 -20.22 -18.70
N GLU A 325 -10.64 -19.15 -18.98
CA GLU A 325 -10.81 -18.61 -20.34
C GLU A 325 -9.74 -17.57 -20.73
N GLU A 326 -8.92 -17.08 -19.77
CA GLU A 326 -7.81 -16.15 -20.03
C GLU A 326 -6.51 -16.86 -20.46
N GLU A 327 -6.60 -17.98 -21.21
CA GLU A 327 -5.46 -18.71 -21.79
C GLU A 327 -5.24 -18.45 -23.30
N GLU A 328 -6.03 -17.56 -23.93
CA GLU A 328 -5.82 -17.08 -25.31
C GLU A 328 -5.25 -15.65 -25.38
#